data_AF-A0A1I5AWQ0-F1
#
_entry.id   AF-A0A1I5AWQ0-F1
#
_cell.length_a   1.000
_cell.length_b   1.000
_cell.length_c   1.000
_cell.angle_alpha   90.00
_cell.angle_beta   90.00
_cell.angle_gamma   90.00
#
_symmetry.space_group_name_H-M   'P 1'
#
loop_
_entity.id
_entity.type
_entity.pdbx_description
1 polymer ?
#
loop_
_entity_poly.entity_id
_entity_poly.type
_entity_poly.pdbx_seq_one_letter_code
_entity_poly.pdbx_strand_id
1 'polypeptide(L)'
;MAMPFPIPPPPPKEGSPAIKINIDSLNKVKVKLIVDTTMFKVSSRIKLPEVYEEYDFLVKILNTLQEKTINTGWIKSEKGHQLIFGSSLEDYVGRYSQMVTISRIAFNSKLDQAILLAGHKTHELAGYVNLYLLKKENGKLFIKRM
;
A
#
# COMPACT_ATOMS: atom_id res chain seq x y z
N MET A 1 14.89 -34.31 -0.66
CA MET A 1 15.98 -34.05 0.31
C MET A 1 15.79 -32.63 0.81
N ALA A 2 15.53 -32.43 2.10
CA ALA A 2 15.36 -31.09 2.68
C ALA A 2 16.75 -30.47 2.90
N MET A 3 16.97 -29.25 2.42
CA MET A 3 18.20 -28.51 2.72
C MET A 3 18.19 -28.13 4.21
N PRO A 4 19.23 -28.47 4.98
CA PRO A 4 19.30 -28.09 6.39
C PRO A 4 19.32 -26.57 6.52
N PHE A 5 18.59 -26.04 7.49
CA PHE A 5 18.63 -24.63 7.85
C PHE A 5 20.09 -24.23 8.16
N PRO A 6 20.54 -23.02 7.75
CA PRO A 6 21.89 -22.57 8.08
C PRO A 6 22.06 -22.56 9.60
N ILE A 7 23.14 -23.18 10.06
CA ILE A 7 23.50 -23.23 11.48
C ILE A 7 23.62 -21.78 11.98
N PRO A 8 22.99 -21.41 13.10
CA PRO A 8 23.09 -20.06 13.64
C PRO A 8 24.56 -19.69 13.88
N PRO A 9 24.94 -18.42 13.69
CA PRO A 9 26.31 -18.00 13.92
C PRO A 9 26.71 -18.28 15.38
N PRO A 10 27.99 -18.68 15.62
CA PRO A 10 28.47 -18.95 16.97
C PRO A 10 28.37 -17.68 17.83
N PRO A 11 28.18 -17.84 19.15
CA PRO A 11 28.11 -16.71 20.07
C PRO A 11 29.42 -15.89 20.01
N PRO A 12 29.34 -14.55 20.14
CA PRO A 12 30.54 -13.72 20.19
C PRO A 12 31.39 -14.04 21.42
N LYS A 13 32.73 -14.02 21.27
CA LYS A 13 33.67 -14.23 22.38
C LYS A 13 33.59 -13.09 23.39
N GLU A 14 33.74 -13.37 24.69
CA GLU A 14 33.80 -12.35 25.74
C GLU A 14 34.83 -11.26 25.40
N GLY A 15 34.41 -9.99 25.50
CA GLY A 15 35.23 -8.83 25.13
C GLY A 15 35.18 -8.43 23.66
N SER A 16 34.51 -9.20 22.79
CA SER A 16 34.30 -8.79 21.39
C SER A 16 33.23 -7.69 21.31
N PRO A 17 33.43 -6.64 20.50
CA PRO A 17 32.36 -5.69 20.23
C PRO A 17 31.17 -6.45 19.64
N ALA A 18 29.97 -6.17 20.16
CA ALA A 18 28.75 -6.80 19.67
C ALA A 18 28.71 -6.69 18.14
N ILE A 19 28.73 -7.83 17.45
CA ILE A 19 28.46 -7.85 16.02
C ILE A 19 27.04 -7.30 15.92
N LYS A 20 26.90 -6.08 15.38
CA LYS A 20 25.60 -5.57 14.95
C LYS A 20 25.14 -6.52 13.86
N ILE A 21 24.41 -7.57 14.25
CA ILE A 21 23.59 -8.35 13.33
C ILE A 21 22.60 -7.32 12.83
N ASN A 22 22.88 -6.76 11.66
CA ASN A 22 22.02 -5.80 11.05
C ASN A 22 20.75 -6.57 10.72
N ILE A 23 19.70 -6.42 11.54
CA ILE A 23 18.34 -7.00 11.37
C ILE A 23 17.66 -6.36 10.15
N ASP A 24 18.44 -6.05 9.13
CA ASP A 24 18.01 -5.48 7.87
C ASP A 24 17.44 -6.56 6.94
N SER A 25 17.41 -7.82 7.41
CA SER A 25 16.80 -8.94 6.68
C SER A 25 15.30 -8.76 6.47
N LEU A 26 14.57 -8.11 7.40
CA LEU A 26 13.14 -7.84 7.24
C LEU A 26 12.85 -6.85 6.09
N ASN A 27 13.69 -5.82 5.92
CA ASN A 27 13.56 -4.84 4.84
C ASN A 27 14.03 -5.36 3.47
N LYS A 28 14.82 -6.44 3.46
CA LYS A 28 15.32 -7.10 2.23
C LYS A 28 14.34 -8.11 1.64
N VAL A 29 13.26 -8.46 2.35
CA VAL A 29 12.27 -9.43 1.85
C VAL A 29 11.49 -8.82 0.69
N LYS A 30 11.88 -9.17 -0.53
CA LYS A 30 11.13 -8.84 -1.74
C LYS A 30 9.95 -9.78 -1.88
N VAL A 31 8.76 -9.30 -1.55
CA VAL A 31 7.51 -10.04 -1.75
C VAL A 31 6.95 -9.81 -3.15
N LYS A 32 6.14 -10.77 -3.61
CA LYS A 32 5.26 -10.60 -4.77
C LYS A 32 3.99 -9.93 -4.28
N LEU A 33 3.64 -8.79 -4.89
CA LEU A 33 2.42 -8.05 -4.58
C LEU A 33 1.50 -8.13 -5.79
N ILE A 34 0.26 -8.57 -5.57
CA ILE A 34 -0.78 -8.33 -6.57
C ILE A 34 -1.25 -6.89 -6.42
N VAL A 35 -1.35 -6.17 -7.53
CA VAL A 35 -2.07 -4.91 -7.60
C VAL A 35 -3.33 -5.14 -8.41
N ASP A 36 -4.47 -4.91 -7.76
CA ASP A 36 -5.75 -4.86 -8.46
C ASP A 36 -5.74 -3.68 -9.42
N THR A 37 -5.90 -4.00 -10.70
CA THR A 37 -5.92 -2.99 -11.74
C THR A 37 -7.25 -2.27 -11.84
N THR A 38 -8.33 -2.79 -11.23
CA THR A 38 -9.65 -2.17 -11.29
C THR A 38 -9.86 -1.27 -10.07
N MET A 39 -10.02 0.03 -10.28
CA MET A 39 -10.35 0.95 -9.19
C MET A 39 -11.76 0.68 -8.65
N PHE A 40 -11.86 0.23 -7.41
CA PHE A 40 -13.16 -0.07 -6.79
C PHE A 40 -13.92 1.20 -6.38
N LYS A 41 -15.26 1.12 -6.39
CA LYS A 41 -16.14 2.11 -5.78
C LYS A 41 -16.10 1.99 -4.27
N VAL A 42 -16.05 3.12 -3.57
CA VAL A 42 -16.30 3.14 -2.13
C VAL A 42 -17.68 3.73 -1.89
N SER A 43 -18.51 3.03 -1.13
CA SER A 43 -19.69 3.58 -0.48
C SER A 43 -19.24 3.99 0.91
N SER A 44 -18.70 5.21 1.05
CA SER A 44 -18.13 5.64 2.31
C SER A 44 -18.91 6.81 2.91
N ARG A 45 -19.37 6.62 4.15
CA ARG A 45 -19.85 7.69 5.03
C ARG A 45 -18.73 8.07 6.00
N ILE A 46 -17.54 8.35 5.45
CA ILE A 46 -16.39 8.74 6.26
C ILE A 46 -16.67 10.13 6.81
N LYS A 47 -16.59 10.28 8.13
CA LYS A 47 -16.54 11.58 8.79
C LYS A 47 -15.08 11.90 9.10
N LEU A 48 -14.60 13.03 8.59
CA LEU A 48 -13.25 13.50 8.89
C LEU A 48 -13.24 14.22 10.24
N PRO A 49 -12.11 14.20 10.97
CA PRO A 49 -11.89 15.12 12.09
C PRO A 49 -11.93 16.58 11.62
N GLU A 50 -12.32 17.51 12.50
CA GLU A 50 -12.44 18.95 12.19
C GLU A 50 -11.17 19.55 11.55
N VAL A 51 -9.99 19.07 11.96
CA VAL A 51 -8.66 19.48 11.46
C VAL A 51 -8.45 19.18 9.95
N TYR A 52 -9.33 18.38 9.34
CA TYR A 52 -9.26 17.98 7.93
C TYR A 52 -10.55 18.28 7.16
N GLU A 53 -11.43 19.16 7.67
CA GLU A 53 -12.67 19.56 7.01
C GLU A 53 -12.45 20.08 5.58
N GLU A 54 -11.27 20.63 5.26
CA GLU A 54 -10.96 21.09 3.90
C GLU A 54 -11.01 19.97 2.85
N TYR A 55 -10.97 18.70 3.27
CA TYR A 55 -11.04 17.52 2.41
C TYR A 55 -12.46 16.93 2.26
N ASP A 56 -13.47 17.42 3.00
CA ASP A 56 -14.82 16.85 3.02
C ASP A 56 -15.48 16.78 1.64
N PHE A 57 -15.28 17.83 0.84
CA PHE A 57 -15.78 17.87 -0.53
C PHE A 57 -15.19 16.76 -1.39
N LEU A 58 -13.90 16.45 -1.19
CA LEU A 58 -13.22 15.37 -1.92
C LEU A 58 -13.78 14.00 -1.53
N VAL A 59 -14.11 13.79 -0.25
CA VAL A 59 -14.74 12.56 0.23
C VAL A 59 -16.08 12.32 -0.46
N LYS A 60 -16.86 13.38 -0.65
CA LYS A 60 -18.15 13.31 -1.36
C LYS A 60 -17.98 12.97 -2.84
N ILE A 61 -17.01 13.58 -3.53
CA ILE A 61 -16.75 13.33 -4.96
C ILE A 61 -16.22 11.92 -5.21
N LEU A 62 -15.41 11.35 -4.30
CA LEU A 62 -14.80 10.03 -4.50
C LEU A 62 -15.85 8.96 -4.84
N ASN A 63 -17.02 9.06 -4.21
CA ASN A 63 -18.15 8.16 -4.40
C ASN A 63 -18.86 8.36 -5.75
N THR A 64 -18.70 9.51 -6.42
CA THR A 64 -19.32 9.84 -7.71
C THR A 64 -18.46 9.55 -8.92
N LEU A 65 -17.15 9.32 -8.73
CA LEU A 65 -16.23 9.02 -9.81
C LEU A 65 -16.65 7.72 -10.54
N GLN A 66 -16.28 7.57 -11.81
CA GLN A 66 -16.49 6.31 -12.54
C GLN A 66 -15.34 5.34 -12.27
N GLU A 67 -15.61 4.04 -12.43
CA GLU A 67 -14.58 3.01 -12.37
C GLU A 67 -13.67 3.11 -13.59
N LYS A 68 -12.37 2.97 -13.34
CA LYS A 68 -11.34 2.97 -14.39
C LYS A 68 -10.26 1.96 -14.03
N THR A 69 -9.72 1.33 -15.06
CA THR A 69 -8.53 0.50 -14.91
C THR A 69 -7.31 1.40 -14.74
N ILE A 70 -6.46 1.06 -13.77
CA ILE A 70 -5.21 1.76 -13.52
C ILE A 70 -4.21 1.40 -14.62
N ASN A 71 -3.54 2.41 -15.17
CA ASN A 71 -2.41 2.17 -16.04
C ASN A 71 -1.25 1.59 -15.21
N THR A 72 -0.92 0.33 -15.47
CA THR A 72 0.13 -0.43 -14.75
C THR A 72 1.51 0.23 -14.86
N GLY A 73 1.79 0.98 -15.93
CA GLY A 73 3.03 1.72 -16.12
C GLY A 73 3.25 2.87 -15.13
N TRP A 74 2.20 3.31 -14.43
CA TRP A 74 2.29 4.35 -13.39
C TRP A 74 2.65 3.79 -12.02
N ILE A 75 2.54 2.47 -11.83
CA ILE A 75 2.80 1.83 -10.53
C ILE A 75 4.20 1.25 -10.53
N LYS A 76 5.00 1.66 -9.55
CA LYS A 76 6.38 1.20 -9.39
C LYS A 76 6.65 0.88 -7.94
N SER A 77 7.45 -0.16 -7.70
CA SER A 77 7.97 -0.46 -6.37
C SER A 77 9.36 0.15 -6.20
N GLU A 78 9.48 1.18 -5.37
CA GLU A 78 10.80 1.76 -5.01
C GLU A 78 11.69 0.76 -4.25
N LYS A 79 11.09 -0.15 -3.48
CA LYS A 79 11.80 -1.20 -2.72
C LYS A 79 12.14 -2.46 -3.56
N GLY A 80 11.84 -2.44 -4.86
CA GLY A 80 12.12 -3.58 -5.75
C GLY A 80 11.25 -4.84 -5.52
N HIS A 81 10.04 -4.69 -4.96
CA HIS A 81 9.02 -5.74 -4.96
C HIS A 81 8.60 -6.09 -6.38
N GLN A 82 8.25 -7.36 -6.59
CA GLN A 82 7.68 -7.79 -7.86
C GLN A 82 6.19 -7.46 -7.85
N LEU A 83 5.77 -6.59 -8.77
CA LEU A 83 4.36 -6.24 -8.96
C LEU A 83 3.75 -7.18 -9.99
N ILE A 84 2.66 -7.82 -9.62
CA ILE A 84 1.83 -8.64 -10.49
C ILE A 84 0.50 -7.91 -10.63
N PHE A 85 0.09 -7.63 -11.86
CA PHE A 85 -1.13 -6.89 -12.11
C PHE A 85 -2.24 -7.88 -12.40
N GLY A 86 -3.23 -7.93 -11.50
CA GLY A 86 -4.39 -8.82 -11.57
C GLY A 86 -5.67 -8.04 -11.80
N SER A 87 -6.75 -8.76 -12.13
CA SER A 87 -8.06 -8.15 -12.42
C SER A 87 -9.22 -8.78 -11.65
N SER A 88 -9.00 -9.74 -10.74
CA SER A 88 -10.10 -10.32 -9.97
C SER A 88 -9.72 -10.81 -8.58
N LEU A 89 -10.76 -11.07 -7.77
CA LEU A 89 -10.66 -11.81 -6.50
C LEU A 89 -10.15 -13.25 -6.69
N GLU A 90 -10.16 -13.80 -7.90
CA GLU A 90 -9.71 -15.17 -8.17
C GLU A 90 -8.18 -15.27 -8.16
N ASP A 91 -7.48 -14.19 -8.54
CA ASP A 91 -6.01 -14.08 -8.44
C ASP A 91 -5.53 -14.17 -6.98
N TYR A 92 -6.42 -13.89 -6.02
CA TYR A 92 -6.14 -13.94 -4.60
C TYR A 92 -6.10 -15.39 -4.05
N VAL A 93 -6.81 -16.34 -4.67
CA VAL A 93 -7.02 -17.68 -4.10
C VAL A 93 -5.70 -18.48 -4.11
N GLY A 94 -5.00 -18.46 -2.98
CA GLY A 94 -3.91 -19.38 -2.61
C GLY A 94 -2.54 -19.13 -3.26
N ARG A 95 -2.42 -18.24 -4.25
CA ARG A 95 -1.17 -18.07 -5.02
C ARG A 95 -0.25 -16.96 -4.52
N TYR A 96 -0.80 -15.91 -3.89
CA TYR A 96 -0.02 -14.76 -3.43
C TYR A 96 -0.49 -14.32 -2.05
N SER A 97 0.47 -13.91 -1.21
CA SER A 97 0.23 -13.60 0.19
C SER A 97 -0.39 -12.21 0.43
N GLN A 98 -0.35 -11.33 -0.57
CA GLN A 98 -0.76 -9.93 -0.43
C GLN A 98 -1.33 -9.36 -1.72
N MET A 99 -2.49 -8.70 -1.59
CA MET A 99 -3.12 -7.94 -2.66
C MET A 99 -3.34 -6.50 -2.22
N VAL A 100 -2.88 -5.57 -3.05
CA VAL A 100 -3.09 -4.13 -2.90
C VAL A 100 -4.23 -3.74 -3.82
N THR A 101 -5.23 -3.09 -3.25
CA THR A 101 -6.37 -2.53 -3.97
C THR A 101 -6.32 -1.03 -3.85
N ILE A 102 -6.54 -0.31 -4.94
CA ILE A 102 -6.46 1.14 -4.97
C ILE A 102 -7.85 1.63 -5.35
N SER A 103 -8.45 2.48 -4.52
CA SER A 103 -9.68 3.15 -4.88
C SER A 103 -9.40 4.24 -5.91
N ARG A 104 -10.46 4.89 -6.36
CA ARG A 104 -10.34 6.11 -7.16
C ARG A 104 -9.61 7.20 -6.35
N ILE A 105 -9.08 8.20 -7.05
CA ILE A 105 -8.44 9.38 -6.45
C ILE A 105 -9.27 10.60 -6.82
N ALA A 106 -9.67 11.39 -5.83
CA ALA A 106 -10.34 12.67 -6.06
C ALA A 106 -9.36 13.81 -5.79
N PHE A 107 -9.28 14.75 -6.73
CA PHE A 107 -8.46 15.95 -6.64
C PHE A 107 -9.35 17.18 -6.41
N ASN A 108 -8.82 18.18 -5.71
CA ASN A 108 -9.46 19.49 -5.68
C ASN A 108 -9.25 20.25 -7.00
N SER A 109 -9.96 21.36 -7.17
CA SER A 109 -9.90 22.17 -8.41
C SER A 109 -8.51 22.73 -8.72
N LYS A 110 -7.67 22.93 -7.70
CA LYS A 110 -6.30 23.44 -7.82
C LYS A 110 -5.26 22.35 -8.08
N LEU A 111 -5.65 21.07 -8.03
CA LEU A 111 -4.77 19.90 -8.16
C LEU A 111 -3.61 19.87 -7.16
N ASP A 112 -3.76 20.53 -6.01
CA ASP A 112 -2.78 20.57 -4.92
C ASP A 112 -3.21 19.73 -3.71
N GLN A 113 -4.45 19.24 -3.68
CA GLN A 113 -4.94 18.30 -2.68
C GLN A 113 -5.63 17.12 -3.35
N ALA A 114 -5.50 15.95 -2.73
CA ALA A 114 -6.23 14.77 -3.17
C ALA A 114 -6.60 13.87 -2.00
N ILE A 115 -7.54 12.96 -2.21
CA ILE A 115 -7.78 11.83 -1.32
C ILE A 115 -7.75 10.53 -2.11
N LEU A 116 -7.36 9.46 -1.43
CA LEU A 116 -7.33 8.10 -1.94
C LEU A 116 -7.65 7.13 -0.80
N LEU A 117 -8.48 6.12 -1.06
CA LEU A 117 -8.55 4.94 -0.21
C LEU A 117 -7.69 3.85 -0.83
N ALA A 118 -6.77 3.26 -0.07
CA ALA A 118 -6.06 2.07 -0.53
C ALA A 118 -6.29 0.95 0.48
N GLY A 119 -6.65 -0.21 -0.05
CA GLY A 119 -6.90 -1.41 0.71
C GLY A 119 -5.76 -2.41 0.58
N HIS A 120 -5.52 -3.13 1.66
CA HIS A 120 -4.65 -4.29 1.67
C HIS A 120 -5.47 -5.50 2.10
N LYS A 121 -5.46 -6.54 1.27
CA LYS A 121 -6.08 -7.82 1.58
C LYS A 121 -4.99 -8.84 1.92
N THR A 122 -5.14 -9.44 3.10
CA THR A 122 -4.26 -10.49 3.65
C THR A 122 -4.95 -11.84 3.72
N HIS A 123 -6.28 -11.87 3.65
CA HIS A 123 -7.12 -13.08 3.51
C HIS A 123 -8.32 -12.78 2.59
N GLU A 124 -9.00 -13.81 2.09
CA GLU A 124 -10.22 -13.68 1.27
C GLU A 124 -11.31 -12.88 2.01
N LEU A 125 -11.36 -13.04 3.33
CA LEU A 125 -12.31 -12.40 4.24
C LEU A 125 -11.67 -11.34 5.14
N ALA A 126 -10.37 -11.08 5.00
CA ALA A 126 -9.65 -10.15 5.85
C ALA A 126 -8.83 -9.15 5.03
N GLY A 127 -9.11 -7.89 5.28
CA GLY A 127 -8.36 -6.77 4.74
C GLY A 127 -8.71 -5.50 5.50
N TYR A 128 -7.89 -4.48 5.29
CA TYR A 128 -8.15 -3.16 5.82
C TYR A 128 -8.08 -2.15 4.69
N VAL A 129 -8.78 -1.03 4.85
CA VAL A 129 -8.78 0.09 3.92
C VAL A 129 -8.35 1.33 4.69
N ASN A 130 -7.33 2.00 4.19
CA ASN A 130 -6.83 3.23 4.76
C ASN A 130 -7.23 4.41 3.89
N LEU A 131 -7.70 5.48 4.52
CA LEU A 131 -7.85 6.78 3.87
C LEU A 131 -6.54 7.54 3.93
N TYR A 132 -6.10 8.03 2.78
CA TYR A 132 -4.94 8.89 2.64
C TYR A 132 -5.40 10.28 2.20
N LEU A 133 -5.05 11.27 3.01
CA LEU A 133 -5.16 12.68 2.65
C LEU A 133 -3.84 13.10 2.03
N LEU A 134 -3.87 13.63 0.81
CA LEU A 134 -2.69 13.98 0.04
C LEU A 134 -2.59 15.48 -0.14
N LYS A 135 -1.37 16.02 -0.05
CA LYS A 135 -1.05 17.42 -0.34
C LYS A 135 0.15 17.49 -1.27
N LYS A 136 0.08 18.38 -2.26
CA LYS A 136 1.14 18.58 -3.25
C LYS A 136 2.19 19.53 -2.68
N GLU A 137 3.43 19.08 -2.67
CA GLU A 137 4.60 19.86 -2.28
C GLU A 137 5.69 19.61 -3.33
N ASN A 138 6.34 20.67 -3.83
CA ASN A 138 7.41 20.56 -4.85
C ASN A 138 7.04 19.68 -6.07
N GLY A 139 5.79 19.77 -6.51
CA GLY A 139 5.30 19.02 -7.67
C GLY A 139 4.90 17.56 -7.39
N LYS A 140 5.08 17.05 -6.16
CA LYS A 140 4.76 15.67 -5.76
C LYS A 140 3.69 15.65 -4.68
N LEU A 141 2.83 14.62 -4.69
CA LEU A 141 1.83 14.41 -3.63
C LEU A 141 2.46 13.65 -2.46
N PHE A 142 2.26 14.17 -1.25
CA PHE A 142 2.69 13.57 0.01
C PHE A 142 1.48 13.27 0.88
N ILE A 143 1.56 12.21 1.67
CA ILE A 143 0.54 11.85 2.67
C ILE A 143 0.62 12.86 3.82
N LYS A 144 -0.48 13.59 4.07
CA LYS A 144 -0.66 14.40 5.27
C LYS A 144 -0.77 13.42 6.44
N ARG A 145 0.15 13.49 7.40
CA ARG A 145 0.09 12.63 8.60
C ARG A 145 -1.25 12.86 9.30
N MET A 146 -1.98 11.77 9.53
CA MET A 146 -3.16 11.69 10.39
C MET A 146 -2.74 11.38 11.82
#